data_AF-A0A1Y5RH22-F1
#
_entry.id   AF-A0A1Y5RH22-F1
#
_cell.length_a   1.000
_cell.length_b   1.000
_cell.length_c   1.000
_cell.angle_alpha   90.00
_cell.angle_beta   90.00
_cell.angle_gamma   90.00
#
_symmetry.space_group_name_H-M   'P 1'
#
loop_
_entity.id
_entity.type
_entity.pdbx_description
1 polymer ?
#
loop_
_entity_poly.entity_id
_entity_poly.type
_entity_poly.pdbx_seq_one_letter_code
_entity_poly.pdbx_strand_id
1 'polypeptide(L)'
;MPKRGSNIQQADHIAIPLLNGSAGLAQVALATERAVLLFLTAKPAPHKGQIAPLRAADVVSILPVTRAGLGDTQWPILGYDALPRAVPIDPAALDQDLHDPALVEAFVNALHGLYPWDAFPDPKIFNALLRPDQDGGQLTPSTARLTSQM
;
A
#
# COMPACT_ATOMS: atom_id res chain seq x y z
N MET A 1 16.58 -22.03 -7.67
CA MET A 1 15.78 -20.82 -7.94
C MET A 1 16.74 -19.66 -8.14
N PRO A 2 16.71 -18.94 -9.28
CA PRO A 2 17.55 -17.77 -9.45
C PRO A 2 17.11 -16.68 -8.46
N LYS A 3 18.06 -16.11 -7.71
CA LYS A 3 17.82 -14.88 -6.94
C LYS A 3 17.54 -13.78 -7.95
N ARG A 4 16.29 -13.32 -8.06
CA ARG A 4 15.99 -12.08 -8.79
C ARG A 4 16.79 -10.95 -8.14
N GLY A 5 17.42 -10.12 -8.96
CA GLY A 5 17.96 -8.83 -8.49
C GLY A 5 16.84 -8.02 -7.85
N SER A 6 17.18 -7.14 -6.92
CA SER A 6 16.31 -6.33 -6.04
C SER A 6 15.37 -5.34 -6.76
N ASN A 7 15.08 -5.56 -8.03
CA ASN A 7 14.31 -4.65 -8.85
C ASN A 7 12.82 -4.95 -8.72
N ILE A 8 12.07 -4.04 -8.07
CA ILE A 8 10.59 -4.08 -8.02
C ILE A 8 10.01 -4.08 -9.44
N GLN A 9 9.04 -4.95 -9.68
CA GLN A 9 8.34 -5.12 -10.95
C GLN A 9 6.83 -5.11 -10.75
N GLN A 10 6.11 -4.92 -11.86
CA GLN A 10 4.66 -5.09 -11.89
C GLN A 10 4.26 -6.47 -11.36
N ALA A 11 3.17 -6.50 -10.61
CA ALA A 11 2.57 -7.67 -9.97
C ALA A 11 3.34 -8.24 -8.76
N ASP A 12 4.50 -7.68 -8.42
CA ASP A 12 5.22 -8.03 -7.20
C ASP A 12 4.37 -7.68 -5.96
N HIS A 13 4.35 -8.58 -5.00
CA HIS A 13 3.85 -8.32 -3.66
C HIS A 13 4.99 -7.87 -2.78
N ILE A 14 4.76 -6.81 -2.03
CA ILE A 14 5.74 -6.20 -1.14
C ILE A 14 5.19 -6.13 0.29
N ALA A 15 6.10 -6.25 1.25
CA ALA A 15 5.81 -6.05 2.66
C ALA A 15 6.12 -4.61 3.07
N ILE A 16 5.15 -3.93 3.68
CA ILE A 16 5.32 -2.59 4.26
C ILE A 16 5.47 -2.76 5.78
N PRO A 17 6.54 -2.26 6.41
CA PRO A 17 6.80 -2.46 7.83
C PRO A 17 5.72 -1.82 8.70
N LEU A 18 5.32 -2.54 9.74
CA LEU A 18 4.39 -2.06 10.75
C LEU A 18 5.12 -1.79 12.07
N LEU A 19 4.62 -0.84 12.85
CA LEU A 19 5.20 -0.41 14.13
C LEU A 19 5.26 -1.53 15.18
N ASN A 20 4.47 -2.58 15.02
CA ASN A 20 4.49 -3.76 15.89
C ASN A 20 5.53 -4.83 15.44
N GLY A 21 6.36 -4.54 14.44
CA GLY A 21 7.37 -5.47 13.89
C GLY A 21 6.82 -6.49 12.89
N SER A 22 5.51 -6.49 12.60
CA SER A 22 4.94 -7.25 11.49
C SER A 22 4.96 -6.43 10.19
N ALA A 23 4.28 -6.89 9.14
CA ALA A 23 4.21 -6.18 7.87
C ALA A 23 2.78 -6.19 7.29
N GLY A 24 2.40 -5.11 6.63
CA GLY A 24 1.20 -5.02 5.79
C GLY A 24 1.51 -5.46 4.35
N LEU A 25 0.48 -5.88 3.62
CA LEU A 25 0.59 -6.34 2.24
C LEU A 25 0.24 -5.24 1.25
N ALA A 26 1.09 -5.04 0.25
CA ALA A 26 0.78 -4.27 -0.94
C ALA A 26 1.20 -5.02 -2.21
N GLN A 27 0.65 -4.61 -3.36
CA GLN A 27 1.04 -5.15 -4.66
C GLN A 27 1.35 -4.01 -5.63
N VAL A 28 2.37 -4.21 -6.46
CA VAL A 28 2.83 -3.24 -7.44
C VAL A 28 1.95 -3.34 -8.68
N ALA A 29 1.11 -2.33 -8.91
CA ALA A 29 0.25 -2.25 -10.08
C ALA A 29 1.03 -1.89 -11.34
N LEU A 30 1.99 -0.96 -11.22
CA LEU A 30 2.91 -0.53 -12.27
C LEU A 30 4.25 -0.14 -11.65
N ALA A 31 5.33 -0.26 -12.43
CA ALA A 31 6.66 0.17 -12.02
C ALA A 31 7.39 0.84 -13.18
N THR A 32 8.02 1.97 -12.91
CA THR A 32 8.98 2.65 -13.79
C THR A 32 10.30 2.83 -13.04
N GLU A 33 11.34 3.34 -13.70
CA GLU A 33 12.63 3.62 -13.05
C GLU A 33 12.52 4.64 -11.88
N ARG A 34 11.50 5.50 -11.88
CA ARG A 34 11.37 6.60 -10.90
C ARG A 34 10.28 6.38 -9.86
N ALA A 35 9.25 5.62 -10.19
CA ALA A 35 8.05 5.51 -9.37
C ALA A 35 7.41 4.13 -9.48
N VAL A 36 6.57 3.82 -8.50
CA VAL A 36 5.71 2.63 -8.49
C VAL A 36 4.28 3.05 -8.19
N LEU A 37 3.31 2.40 -8.82
CA LEU A 37 1.91 2.53 -8.48
C LEU A 37 1.54 1.35 -7.61
N LEU A 38 1.05 1.58 -6.40
CA LEU A 38 0.77 0.52 -5.44
C LEU A 38 -0.71 0.34 -5.22
N PHE A 39 -1.14 -0.91 -5.18
CA PHE A 39 -2.36 -1.35 -4.54
C PHE A 39 -2.08 -1.61 -3.06
N LEU A 40 -2.59 -0.72 -2.20
CA LEU A 40 -2.48 -0.85 -0.76
C LEU A 40 -3.67 -1.61 -0.20
N THR A 41 -3.46 -2.37 0.86
CA THR A 41 -4.48 -3.22 1.48
C THR A 41 -4.47 -3.05 3.00
N ALA A 42 -5.55 -3.44 3.67
CA ALA A 42 -5.58 -3.62 5.12
C ALA A 42 -5.17 -5.05 5.56
N LYS A 43 -4.64 -5.87 4.64
CA LYS A 43 -4.25 -7.24 4.93
C LYS A 43 -2.83 -7.29 5.49
N PRO A 44 -2.57 -8.15 6.49
CA PRO A 44 -1.21 -8.44 6.91
C PRO A 44 -0.48 -9.20 5.79
N ALA A 45 0.83 -8.97 5.67
CA ALA A 45 1.71 -9.76 4.83
C ALA A 45 1.86 -11.19 5.39
N PRO A 46 1.96 -12.22 4.53
CA PRO A 46 2.17 -13.60 4.98
C PRO A 46 3.55 -13.77 5.62
N HIS A 47 3.62 -14.47 6.75
CA HIS A 47 4.85 -14.61 7.54
C HIS A 47 5.83 -15.65 6.95
N LYS A 48 5.31 -16.72 6.34
CA LYS A 48 6.06 -17.79 5.65
C LYS A 48 5.14 -18.53 4.68
N GLY A 49 5.15 -18.19 3.39
CA GLY A 49 4.44 -18.99 2.39
C GLY A 49 3.74 -18.21 1.28
N GLN A 50 3.03 -18.99 0.46
CA GLN A 50 2.42 -18.60 -0.82
C GLN A 50 1.67 -17.28 -0.73
N ILE A 51 2.09 -16.36 -1.59
CA ILE A 51 1.30 -15.19 -1.95
C ILE A 51 -0.02 -15.68 -2.54
N ALA A 52 -1.12 -15.25 -1.95
CA ALA A 52 -2.45 -15.51 -2.47
C ALA A 52 -2.87 -14.34 -3.37
N PRO A 53 -3.69 -14.61 -4.42
CA PRO A 53 -4.18 -13.56 -5.29
C PRO A 53 -4.93 -12.47 -4.51
N LEU A 54 -4.57 -11.22 -4.80
CA LEU A 54 -5.24 -10.04 -4.29
C LEU A 54 -6.59 -9.87 -5.00
N ARG A 55 -7.68 -9.65 -4.25
CA ARG A 55 -9.00 -9.36 -4.80
C ARG A 55 -9.17 -7.85 -4.92
N ALA A 56 -10.00 -7.40 -5.87
CA ALA A 56 -10.28 -5.98 -6.04
C ALA A 56 -10.81 -5.31 -4.75
N ALA A 57 -11.63 -6.03 -3.98
CA ALA A 57 -12.18 -5.58 -2.70
C ALA A 57 -11.13 -5.43 -1.58
N ASP A 58 -9.97 -6.06 -1.72
CA ASP A 58 -8.90 -5.93 -0.73
C ASP A 58 -8.08 -4.63 -0.90
N VAL A 59 -8.16 -4.01 -2.08
CA VAL A 59 -7.43 -2.78 -2.40
C VAL A 59 -8.17 -1.60 -1.77
N VAL A 60 -7.57 -0.96 -0.78
CA VAL A 60 -8.17 0.20 -0.09
C VAL A 60 -7.71 1.53 -0.67
N SER A 61 -6.58 1.53 -1.36
CA SER A 61 -5.97 2.73 -1.95
C SER A 61 -5.07 2.36 -3.13
N ILE A 62 -4.93 3.31 -4.07
CA ILE A 62 -4.06 3.21 -5.23
C ILE A 62 -3.18 4.46 -5.24
N LEU A 63 -1.90 4.34 -4.90
CA LEU A 63 -1.02 5.50 -4.73
C LEU A 63 0.23 5.42 -5.62
N PRO A 64 0.58 6.49 -6.35
CA PRO A 64 1.88 6.62 -6.95
C PRO A 64 2.89 6.99 -5.85
N VAL A 65 3.99 6.25 -5.80
CA VAL A 65 5.02 6.37 -4.77
C VAL A 65 6.38 6.49 -5.41
N THR A 66 7.21 7.35 -4.85
CA THR A 66 8.60 7.50 -5.29
C THR A 66 9.35 6.18 -5.10
N ARG A 67 10.06 5.71 -6.13
CA ARG A 67 10.77 4.42 -6.09
C ARG A 67 12.06 4.48 -5.26
N ALA A 68 12.61 5.66 -5.06
CA ALA A 68 13.86 5.85 -4.33
C ALA A 68 13.76 5.23 -2.92
N GLY A 69 14.59 4.23 -2.63
CA GLY A 69 14.63 3.52 -1.34
C GLY A 69 13.78 2.25 -1.25
N LEU A 70 12.97 1.92 -2.26
CA LEU A 70 12.15 0.70 -2.26
C LEU A 70 12.94 -0.53 -2.77
N GLY A 71 12.67 -1.71 -2.21
CA GLY A 71 13.14 -3.01 -2.73
C GLY A 71 14.45 -3.56 -2.14
N ASP A 72 15.27 -2.75 -1.47
CA ASP A 72 16.58 -3.19 -0.94
C ASP A 72 16.63 -3.41 0.58
N THR A 73 15.92 -2.60 1.37
CA THR A 73 15.93 -2.69 2.85
C THR A 73 14.58 -2.40 3.49
N GLN A 74 13.80 -1.50 2.89
CA GLN A 74 12.59 -0.98 3.51
C GLN A 74 11.39 -1.90 3.25
N TRP A 75 11.04 -2.14 1.98
CA TRP A 75 9.88 -2.94 1.58
C TRP A 75 10.30 -4.19 0.80
N PRO A 76 10.52 -5.34 1.46
CA PRO A 76 10.98 -6.54 0.79
C PRO A 76 9.91 -7.12 -0.15
N ILE A 77 10.36 -7.61 -1.30
CA ILE A 77 9.51 -8.35 -2.25
C ILE A 77 9.27 -9.75 -1.69
N LEU A 78 8.00 -10.13 -1.57
CA LEU A 78 7.56 -11.41 -1.02
C LEU A 78 7.33 -12.46 -2.11
N GLY A 79 7.02 -12.03 -3.33
CA GLY A 79 6.66 -12.88 -4.46
C GLY A 79 5.87 -12.08 -5.49
N TYR A 80 5.19 -12.76 -6.41
CA TYR A 80 4.34 -12.12 -7.42
C TYR A 80 3.09 -12.97 -7.68
N ASP A 81 2.01 -12.31 -8.08
CA ASP A 81 0.78 -12.94 -8.54
C ASP A 81 0.09 -12.00 -9.54
N ALA A 82 -0.92 -12.47 -10.27
CA ALA A 82 -1.73 -11.65 -11.15
C ALA A 82 -2.34 -10.44 -10.44
N LEU A 83 -2.47 -9.34 -11.18
CA LEU A 83 -3.17 -8.15 -10.69
C LEU A 83 -4.68 -8.41 -10.60
N PRO A 84 -5.38 -7.83 -9.61
CA PRO A 84 -6.83 -7.88 -9.52
C PRO A 84 -7.48 -7.22 -10.74
N ARG A 85 -8.21 -7.99 -11.56
CA ARG A 85 -8.76 -7.55 -12.86
C ARG A 85 -9.73 -6.36 -12.80
N ALA A 86 -10.42 -6.17 -11.67
CA ALA A 86 -11.47 -5.14 -11.53
C ALA A 86 -10.96 -3.84 -10.89
N VAL A 87 -9.64 -3.69 -10.72
CA VAL A 87 -9.05 -2.45 -10.20
C VAL A 87 -8.48 -1.65 -11.38
N PRO A 88 -9.00 -0.44 -11.66
CA PRO A 88 -8.48 0.38 -12.74
C PRO A 88 -7.05 0.81 -12.42
N ILE A 89 -6.21 0.82 -13.45
CA ILE A 89 -4.83 1.27 -13.40
C ILE A 89 -4.73 2.44 -14.36
N ASP A 90 -4.36 3.61 -13.83
CA ASP A 90 -4.05 4.79 -14.63
C ASP A 90 -2.52 4.99 -14.66
N PRO A 91 -1.84 4.68 -15.78
CA PRO A 91 -0.40 4.90 -15.90
C PRO A 91 0.01 6.36 -15.73
N ALA A 92 -0.87 7.32 -16.08
CA ALA A 92 -0.57 8.74 -15.98
C ALA A 92 -0.41 9.21 -14.51
N ALA A 93 -0.89 8.42 -13.54
CA ALA A 93 -0.68 8.69 -12.11
C ALA A 93 0.82 8.68 -11.72
N LEU A 94 1.68 8.01 -12.49
CA LEU A 94 3.13 7.98 -12.24
C LEU A 94 3.87 9.26 -12.66
N ASP A 95 3.21 10.14 -13.42
CA ASP A 95 3.74 11.43 -13.84
C ASP A 95 3.22 12.60 -12.97
N GLN A 96 2.40 12.30 -11.96
CA GLN A 96 1.80 13.25 -11.03
C GLN A 96 2.62 13.38 -9.73
N ASP A 97 2.07 14.07 -8.73
CA ASP A 97 2.65 14.19 -7.40
C ASP A 97 2.82 12.81 -6.76
N LEU A 98 4.09 12.41 -6.61
CA LEU A 98 4.46 11.13 -6.01
C LEU A 98 4.43 11.23 -4.49
N HIS A 99 3.88 10.20 -3.85
CA HIS A 99 3.89 10.11 -2.39
C HIS A 99 5.26 9.63 -1.90
N ASP A 100 5.62 10.11 -0.70
CA ASP A 100 6.79 9.63 0.03
C ASP A 100 6.51 8.25 0.66
N PRO A 101 7.45 7.29 0.62
CA PRO A 101 7.29 6.01 1.29
C PRO A 101 6.91 6.11 2.78
N ALA A 102 7.38 7.12 3.51
CA ALA A 102 7.04 7.31 4.92
C ALA A 102 5.55 7.65 5.13
N LEU A 103 4.94 8.41 4.20
CA LEU A 103 3.50 8.67 4.24
C LEU A 103 2.71 7.39 4.01
N VAL A 104 3.17 6.55 3.08
CA VAL A 104 2.55 5.25 2.79
C VAL A 104 2.66 4.32 3.99
N GLU A 105 3.83 4.25 4.65
CA GLU A 105 4.02 3.49 5.89
C GLU A 105 3.09 3.97 7.00
N ALA A 106 3.00 5.28 7.23
CA ALA A 106 2.11 5.86 8.23
C ALA A 106 0.64 5.50 7.94
N PHE A 107 0.23 5.62 6.67
CA PHE A 107 -1.12 5.26 6.24
C PHE A 107 -1.41 3.78 6.44
N VAL A 108 -0.51 2.88 6.02
CA VAL A 108 -0.67 1.44 6.23
C VAL A 108 -0.71 1.08 7.71
N ASN A 109 0.14 1.71 8.55
CA ASN A 109 0.05 1.54 10.00
C ASN A 109 -1.29 2.01 10.57
N ALA A 110 -1.87 3.09 10.03
CA ALA A 110 -3.19 3.56 10.43
C ALA A 110 -4.31 2.60 10.00
N LEU A 111 -4.23 2.00 8.80
CA LEU A 111 -5.12 0.91 8.37
C LEU A 111 -5.08 -0.27 9.35
N HIS A 112 -3.92 -0.54 9.94
CA HIS A 112 -3.74 -1.60 10.95
C HIS A 112 -4.00 -1.15 12.40
N GLY A 113 -4.45 0.09 12.62
CA GLY A 113 -4.74 0.64 13.96
C GLY A 113 -3.50 0.85 14.84
N LEU A 114 -2.32 0.92 14.23
CA LEU A 114 -1.02 1.11 14.90
C LEU A 114 -0.53 2.56 14.86
N TYR A 115 -1.14 3.40 14.02
CA TYR A 115 -0.85 4.82 13.91
C TYR A 115 -2.18 5.60 13.96
N PRO A 116 -2.25 6.75 14.66
CA PRO A 116 -3.49 7.51 14.70
C PRO A 116 -3.86 8.02 13.31
N TRP A 117 -5.14 7.93 12.98
CA TRP A 117 -5.69 8.25 11.67
C TRP A 117 -5.60 9.75 11.35
N ASP A 118 -5.62 10.58 12.39
CA ASP A 118 -5.58 12.04 12.38
C ASP A 118 -4.23 12.59 12.89
N ALA A 119 -3.15 11.80 12.83
CA ALA A 119 -1.84 12.20 13.36
C ALA A 119 -1.12 13.29 12.55
N PHE A 120 -1.58 13.58 11.33
CA PHE A 120 -1.02 14.64 10.49
C PHE A 120 -1.67 16.00 10.81
N PRO A 121 -0.97 17.13 10.53
CA PRO A 121 -1.55 18.47 10.72
C PRO A 121 -2.88 18.68 9.99
N ASP A 122 -3.04 18.05 8.81
CA ASP A 122 -4.34 17.88 8.17
C ASP A 122 -4.92 16.50 8.54
N PRO A 123 -5.97 16.44 9.39
CA PRO A 123 -6.54 15.17 9.84
C PRO A 123 -7.31 14.44 8.74
N LYS A 124 -7.49 15.05 7.56
CA LYS A 124 -8.20 14.44 6.42
C LYS A 124 -7.25 13.77 5.43
N ILE A 125 -5.94 13.82 5.64
CA ILE A 125 -4.97 13.31 4.68
C ILE A 125 -5.23 11.85 4.31
N PHE A 126 -5.44 10.97 5.30
CA PHE A 126 -5.70 9.55 5.04
C PHE A 126 -7.07 9.29 4.41
N ASN A 127 -8.07 10.12 4.71
CA ASN A 127 -9.37 10.03 4.06
C ASN A 127 -9.25 10.31 2.55
N ALA A 128 -8.39 11.25 2.16
CA ALA A 128 -8.13 11.57 0.76
C ALA A 128 -7.36 10.46 0.02
N LEU A 129 -6.62 9.61 0.73
CA LEU A 129 -5.92 8.47 0.12
C LEU A 129 -6.82 7.27 -0.14
N LEU A 130 -7.99 7.19 0.50
CA LEU A 130 -8.90 6.06 0.33
C LEU A 130 -9.54 6.07 -1.06
N ARG A 131 -9.59 4.90 -1.68
CA ARG A 131 -10.46 4.71 -2.84
C ARG A 131 -11.92 4.84 -2.40
N PRO A 132 -12.80 5.45 -3.21
CA PRO A 132 -14.24 5.34 -2.99
C PRO A 132 -14.67 3.86 -2.95
N ASP A 133 -15.63 3.54 -2.09
CA ASP A 133 -16.26 2.23 -2.10
C ASP A 133 -17.12 2.04 -3.38
N GLN A 134 -17.64 0.83 -3.58
CA GLN A 134 -18.45 0.52 -4.76
C GLN A 134 -19.81 1.24 -4.79
N ASP A 135 -20.26 1.77 -3.65
CA ASP A 135 -21.52 2.47 -3.44
C ASP A 135 -21.35 4.01 -3.34
N GLY A 136 -20.13 4.53 -3.53
CA GLY A 136 -19.79 5.96 -3.44
C GLY A 136 -19.53 6.48 -2.03
N GLY A 137 -19.50 5.62 -1.01
CA GLY A 137 -19.04 5.92 0.34
C GLY A 137 -17.52 5.89 0.50
N GLN A 138 -17.03 6.33 1.65
CA GLN A 138 -15.60 6.35 1.97
C GLN A 138 -15.23 5.06 2.72
N LEU A 139 -14.22 4.33 2.23
CA LEU A 139 -13.71 3.10 2.85
C LEU A 139 -12.96 3.41 4.17
N THR A 140 -13.62 3.86 5.23
CA THR A 140 -12.94 4.02 6.51
C THR A 140 -12.71 2.63 7.13
N PRO A 141 -11.47 2.20 7.39
CA PRO A 141 -11.24 0.92 8.04
C PRO A 141 -11.85 0.92 9.44
N SER A 142 -12.50 -0.17 9.83
CA SER A 142 -13.06 -0.33 11.18
C SER A 142 -11.99 -0.28 12.29
N THR A 143 -10.71 -0.37 11.92
CA THR A 143 -9.52 -0.33 12.76
C THR A 143 -8.92 1.08 12.92
N ALA A 144 -9.40 2.08 12.17
CA ALA A 144 -8.90 3.45 12.23
C ALA A 144 -9.08 4.03 13.64
N ARG A 145 -7.99 4.48 14.27
CA ARG A 145 -8.00 5.09 15.60
C ARG A 145 -7.86 6.61 15.47
N LEU A 146 -8.85 7.37 15.90
CA LEU A 146 -8.73 8.83 16.00
C LEU A 146 -8.10 9.19 17.35
N THR A 147 -7.25 10.23 17.38
CA THR A 147 -6.77 10.83 18.63
C THR A 147 -7.89 11.52 19.40
N SER A 148 -8.91 12.02 18.69
CA SER A 148 -10.11 12.62 19.29
C SER A 148 -11.10 11.56 19.79
N GLN A 149 -10.71 10.82 20.83
CA GLN A 149 -11.62 10.10 21.73
C GLN A 149 -11.17 10.22 23.20
N MET A 150 -10.91 11.46 23.64
CA MET A 150 -10.88 11.84 25.05
C MET A 150 -11.80 13.03 25.28
#